data_AF-A0AA39URZ8-F1
#
_entry.id   AF-A0AA39URZ8-F1
#
_cell.length_a   1.000
_cell.length_b   1.000
_cell.length_c   1.000
_cell.angle_alpha   90.00
_cell.angle_beta   90.00
_cell.angle_gamma   90.00
#
_symmetry.space_group_name_H-M   'P 1'
#
loop_
_entity.id
_entity.type
_entity.pdbx_description
1 polymer ?
#
loop_
_entity_poly.entity_id
_entity_poly.type
_entity_poly.pdbx_seq_one_letter_code
_entity_poly.pdbx_strand_id
1 'polypeptide(L)'
;MASVKAVNIHLSYRNKQGLALSIPIDDIRRLSIRPLKWLRYVAFTVFGATGHLALTADGSAFEDENITWESEDRLCEDYYYIPDGKGTSSFLRLPSPDGLNDRITSSVTEVHLSSFRNSIQRRDGDCRVFTGTGAAYCEAIHILPRCKGHEYIQAVHQDRRHAYSDLPPSILEFESSSLESIDCDENGILVRKDLHSMHANGAIAFLKTPSFALNPEDIPRVEEGATPPSRITLQYMKPPQGLDHVAQRDARMTGSDNPPVSTIILDYVYGVAAFKRWAGGPGVEKMMQERFEVHYKSIPRLPRPSSPEFSDNDISDDHHNDTSVTGSKHRRHHRCHAPDSMLHAMDTVLALSMYIKGNTFESLAAERERHMKEAELREREAGSAKVKEWLQG
;
A
#
# COMPACT_ATOMS: atom_id res chain seq x y z
N MET A 1 -12.69 24.74 23.07
CA MET A 1 -12.64 23.36 22.54
C MET A 1 -11.53 22.65 23.29
N ALA A 2 -11.80 21.51 23.93
CA ALA A 2 -10.75 20.74 24.59
C ALA A 2 -9.75 20.23 23.55
N SER A 3 -8.45 20.29 23.86
CA SER A 3 -7.43 19.70 22.99
C SER A 3 -7.67 18.20 22.88
N VAL A 4 -7.77 17.67 21.67
CA VAL A 4 -7.90 16.22 21.45
C VAL A 4 -6.57 15.58 21.81
N LYS A 5 -6.55 14.68 22.80
CA LYS A 5 -5.35 13.96 23.21
C LYS A 5 -4.88 13.07 22.05
N ALA A 6 -3.62 13.19 21.67
CA ALA A 6 -3.02 12.47 20.56
C ALA A 6 -1.68 11.84 20.97
N VAL A 7 -1.32 10.76 20.28
CA VAL A 7 -0.01 10.13 20.37
C VAL A 7 0.78 10.50 19.12
N ASN A 8 1.98 10.99 19.32
CA ASN A 8 2.91 11.41 18.29
C ASN A 8 3.93 10.31 18.03
N ILE A 9 4.18 10.01 16.76
CA ILE A 9 5.28 9.15 16.32
C ILE A 9 6.27 10.03 15.57
N HIS A 10 7.49 10.11 16.10
CA HIS A 10 8.63 10.76 15.50
C HIS A 10 9.47 9.74 14.75
N LEU A 11 9.92 10.09 13.54
CA LEU A 11 10.94 9.32 12.85
C LEU A 11 12.32 9.81 13.30
N SER A 12 13.12 8.92 13.90
CA SER A 12 14.53 9.17 14.19
C SER A 12 15.38 8.49 13.12
N TYR A 13 16.09 9.28 12.29
CA TYR A 13 16.95 8.74 11.25
C TYR A 13 18.16 9.64 10.98
N ARG A 14 19.38 9.06 11.04
CA ARG A 14 20.65 9.77 10.80
C ARG A 14 20.78 11.10 11.57
N ASN A 15 20.47 11.07 12.87
CA ASN A 15 20.50 12.23 13.78
C ASN A 15 19.49 13.35 13.42
N LYS A 16 18.54 13.08 12.51
CA LYS A 16 17.39 13.94 12.27
C LYS A 16 16.17 13.35 12.92
N GLN A 17 15.33 14.23 13.43
CA GLN A 17 14.04 13.88 14.02
C GLN A 17 12.98 14.73 13.35
N GLY A 18 11.84 14.11 13.06
CA GLY A 18 10.67 14.82 12.59
C GLY A 18 9.41 14.10 13.00
N LEU A 19 8.42 14.88 13.45
CA LEU A 19 7.08 14.39 13.70
C LEU A 19 6.52 13.81 12.39
N ALA A 20 6.22 12.51 12.41
CA ALA A 20 5.71 11.79 11.27
C ALA A 20 4.20 11.64 11.36
N LEU A 21 3.69 11.21 12.51
CA LEU A 21 2.27 10.95 12.72
C LEU A 21 1.80 11.57 14.04
N SER A 22 0.58 12.12 14.06
CA SER A 22 -0.12 12.54 15.26
C SER A 22 -1.51 11.90 15.24
N ILE A 23 -1.70 10.89 16.08
CA ILE A 23 -2.85 9.98 16.04
C ILE A 23 -3.74 10.22 17.26
N PRO A 24 -5.00 10.64 17.09
CA PRO A 24 -5.93 10.78 18.21
C PRO A 24 -6.08 9.46 18.98
N ILE A 25 -6.09 9.52 20.32
CA ILE A 25 -6.23 8.31 21.15
C ILE A 25 -7.52 7.55 20.85
N ASP A 26 -8.61 8.27 20.54
CA ASP A 26 -9.89 7.65 20.19
C ASP A 26 -9.82 6.83 18.90
N ASP A 27 -8.98 7.24 17.94
CA ASP A 27 -8.73 6.45 16.73
C ASP A 27 -7.96 5.17 17.09
N ILE A 28 -6.95 5.25 17.96
CA ILE A 28 -6.19 4.06 18.40
C ILE A 28 -7.10 3.08 19.16
N ARG A 29 -7.93 3.59 20.10
CA ARG A 29 -8.86 2.79 20.90
C ARG A 29 -9.88 2.04 20.05
N ARG A 30 -10.34 2.69 18.99
CA ARG A 30 -11.27 2.09 18.05
C ARG A 30 -10.62 1.05 17.15
N LEU A 31 -9.35 1.23 16.80
CA LEU A 31 -8.67 0.41 15.78
C LEU A 31 -7.86 -0.78 16.35
N SER A 32 -7.54 -0.78 17.64
CA SER A 32 -6.77 -1.85 18.27
C SER A 32 -7.10 -2.08 19.73
N ILE A 33 -6.91 -3.33 20.19
CA ILE A 33 -6.94 -3.72 21.61
C ILE A 33 -5.54 -3.56 22.24
N ARG A 34 -4.47 -3.62 21.43
CA ARG A 34 -3.07 -3.45 21.83
C ARG A 34 -2.48 -2.16 21.21
N PRO A 35 -2.67 -0.99 21.84
CA PRO A 35 -2.29 0.29 21.28
C PRO A 35 -0.83 0.36 20.79
N LEU A 36 0.13 -0.11 21.58
CA LEU A 36 1.55 0.01 21.22
C LEU A 36 1.96 -0.90 20.07
N LYS A 37 1.45 -2.14 20.02
CA LYS A 37 1.66 -3.03 18.87
C LYS A 37 1.07 -2.45 17.60
N TRP A 38 -0.11 -1.84 17.69
CA TRP A 38 -0.74 -1.20 16.54
C TRP A 38 -0.01 0.06 16.10
N LEU A 39 0.47 0.89 17.03
CA LEU A 39 1.33 2.05 16.70
C LEU A 39 2.63 1.61 16.01
N ARG A 40 3.25 0.53 16.50
CA ARG A 40 4.44 -0.08 15.87
C ARG A 40 4.12 -0.60 14.47
N TYR A 41 2.99 -1.26 14.27
CA TYR A 41 2.51 -1.68 12.95
C TYR A 41 2.25 -0.49 12.02
N VAL A 42 1.56 0.56 12.49
CA VAL A 42 1.30 1.76 11.68
C VAL A 42 2.62 2.41 11.26
N ALA A 43 3.56 2.57 12.18
CA ALA A 43 4.89 3.08 11.86
C ALA A 43 5.59 2.20 10.81
N PHE A 44 5.61 0.87 11.01
CA PHE A 44 6.11 -0.09 10.01
C PHE A 44 5.47 0.11 8.63
N THR A 45 4.15 0.22 8.56
CA THR A 45 3.44 0.40 7.28
C THR A 45 3.72 1.75 6.61
N VAL A 46 4.00 2.82 7.37
CA VAL A 46 4.32 4.15 6.82
C VAL A 46 5.77 4.24 6.39
N PHE A 47 6.69 3.68 7.19
CA PHE A 47 8.12 3.75 6.93
C PHE A 47 8.62 2.61 6.04
N GLY A 48 7.83 1.55 5.87
CA GLY A 48 8.11 0.37 5.04
C GLY A 48 9.33 -0.44 5.49
N ALA A 49 9.77 -0.27 6.73
CA ALA A 49 10.87 -1.01 7.35
C ALA A 49 10.43 -1.48 8.73
N THR A 50 10.84 -2.68 9.13
CA THR A 50 10.69 -3.17 10.52
C THR A 50 11.41 -2.24 11.48
N GLY A 51 11.09 -2.33 12.77
CA GLY A 51 11.57 -1.39 13.78
C GLY A 51 10.90 -1.58 15.12
N HIS A 52 11.22 -0.69 16.04
CA HIS A 52 10.62 -0.63 17.37
C HIS A 52 10.29 0.80 17.79
N LEU A 53 9.39 0.92 18.76
CA LEU A 53 9.09 2.20 19.41
C LEU A 53 10.03 2.40 20.60
N ALA A 54 10.48 3.63 20.80
CA ALA A 54 11.29 4.08 21.92
C ALA A 54 10.72 5.38 22.51
N LEU A 55 11.03 5.68 23.78
CA LEU A 55 10.63 6.93 24.43
C LEU A 55 11.57 8.10 24.11
N THR A 56 12.75 7.79 23.60
CA THR A 56 13.75 8.77 23.19
C THR A 56 14.32 8.36 21.83
N ALA A 57 14.87 9.32 21.11
CA ALA A 57 15.35 9.11 19.74
C ALA A 57 16.50 8.10 19.60
N ASP A 58 17.27 7.92 20.68
CA ASP A 58 18.38 6.97 20.81
C ASP A 58 18.10 5.89 21.87
N GLY A 59 16.83 5.76 22.26
CA GLY A 59 16.40 4.84 23.31
C GLY A 59 16.43 3.38 22.87
N SER A 60 16.47 2.49 23.86
CA SER A 60 16.18 1.08 23.60
C SER A 60 14.71 0.88 23.28
N ALA A 61 14.39 -0.28 22.68
CA ALA A 61 13.02 -0.72 22.49
C ALA A 61 12.21 -0.61 23.79
N PHE A 62 11.00 -0.08 23.65
CA PHE A 62 10.04 -0.05 24.74
C PHE A 62 9.57 -1.48 25.03
N GLU A 63 9.95 -2.01 26.20
CA GLU A 63 9.79 -3.44 26.52
C GLU A 63 8.34 -3.89 26.75
N ASP A 64 7.43 -2.96 27.06
CA ASP A 64 6.04 -3.30 27.40
C ASP A 64 5.06 -3.11 26.23
N GLU A 65 5.20 -3.92 25.19
CA GLU A 65 4.24 -3.94 24.08
C GLU A 65 2.88 -4.57 24.46
N ASN A 66 2.76 -5.10 25.69
CA ASN A 66 1.55 -5.76 26.19
C ASN A 66 0.60 -4.80 26.90
N ILE A 67 0.83 -3.49 26.84
CA ILE A 67 -0.11 -2.49 27.34
C ILE A 67 -1.50 -2.67 26.70
N THR A 68 -2.52 -2.73 27.55
CA THR A 68 -3.95 -2.73 27.18
C THR A 68 -4.58 -1.38 27.55
N TRP A 69 -5.82 -1.16 27.11
CA TRP A 69 -6.58 0.04 27.46
C TRP A 69 -6.87 0.22 28.95
N GLU A 70 -6.82 -0.86 29.74
CA GLU A 70 -6.93 -0.77 31.21
C GLU A 70 -5.76 0.01 31.83
N SER A 71 -4.66 0.16 31.08
CA SER A 71 -3.45 0.86 31.48
C SER A 71 -3.16 2.06 30.57
N GLU A 72 -4.20 2.76 30.12
CA GLU A 72 -4.09 3.92 29.21
C GLU A 72 -3.17 5.03 29.74
N ASP A 73 -3.10 5.23 31.05
CA ASP A 73 -2.21 6.22 31.69
C ASP A 73 -0.71 5.93 31.44
N ARG A 74 -0.38 4.73 30.95
CA ARG A 74 0.98 4.33 30.58
C ARG A 74 1.32 4.67 29.12
N LEU A 75 0.36 5.13 28.32
CA LEU A 75 0.63 5.64 26.97
C LEU A 75 1.28 7.02 27.05
N CYS A 76 2.45 7.16 26.44
CA CYS A 76 3.15 8.41 26.31
C CYS A 76 2.58 9.24 25.14
N GLU A 77 2.72 10.55 25.25
CA GLU A 77 2.34 11.47 24.17
C GLU A 77 3.29 11.37 22.98
N ASP A 78 4.56 11.04 23.20
CA ASP A 78 5.58 10.96 22.17
C ASP A 78 6.29 9.59 22.18
N TYR A 79 6.37 8.99 20.99
CA TYR A 79 7.20 7.84 20.71
C TYR A 79 8.12 8.13 19.53
N TYR A 80 9.29 7.49 19.52
CA TYR A 80 10.25 7.51 18.43
C TYR A 80 10.25 6.14 17.76
N TYR A 81 9.99 6.10 16.45
CA TYR A 81 10.17 4.88 15.68
C TYR A 81 11.63 4.80 15.20
N ILE A 82 12.27 3.68 15.56
CA ILE A 82 13.65 3.38 15.19
C ILE A 82 13.61 2.17 14.25
N PRO A 83 13.82 2.37 12.94
CA PRO A 83 13.83 1.27 11.97
C PRO A 83 14.96 0.28 12.26
N ASP A 84 14.65 -1.01 12.18
CA ASP A 84 15.60 -2.11 12.25
C ASP A 84 16.40 -2.13 10.94
N GLY A 85 17.70 -1.88 11.05
CA GLY A 85 18.58 -1.84 9.90
C GLY A 85 19.84 -1.07 10.23
N LYS A 86 20.98 -1.74 10.21
CA LYS A 86 22.27 -1.05 10.25
C LYS A 86 22.36 -0.27 8.96
N GLY A 87 22.16 1.05 9.04
CA GLY A 87 22.16 1.95 7.89
C GLY A 87 23.28 1.58 6.94
N THR A 88 22.96 0.82 5.91
CA THR A 88 23.91 0.52 4.86
C THR A 88 24.12 1.86 4.19
N SER A 89 25.34 2.37 4.34
CA SER A 89 25.80 3.65 3.84
C SER A 89 25.92 3.64 2.31
N SER A 90 24.91 3.12 1.61
CA SER A 90 24.83 3.21 0.17
C SER A 90 24.26 4.59 -0.17
N PHE A 91 25.15 5.48 -0.59
CA PHE A 91 24.81 6.79 -1.13
C PHE A 91 24.15 6.61 -2.49
N LEU A 92 22.84 6.62 -2.56
CA LEU A 92 22.13 6.50 -3.83
C LEU A 92 21.04 7.58 -3.95
N ARG A 93 20.75 7.93 -5.23
CA ARG A 93 19.88 9.01 -5.69
C ARG A 93 18.33 8.90 -5.73
N LEU A 94 17.56 9.50 -4.82
CA LEU A 94 16.08 9.65 -4.87
C LEU A 94 15.58 10.80 -5.78
N PRO A 95 14.45 10.69 -6.48
CA PRO A 95 13.75 11.84 -7.07
C PRO A 95 12.88 12.57 -6.03
N SER A 96 12.44 13.80 -6.35
CA SER A 96 11.53 14.60 -5.52
C SER A 96 10.12 13.98 -5.57
N PRO A 97 9.32 14.08 -4.49
CA PRO A 97 7.93 13.62 -4.48
C PRO A 97 7.10 14.13 -5.68
N ASP A 98 7.31 15.39 -6.09
CA ASP A 98 6.60 15.99 -7.23
C ASP A 98 7.07 15.43 -8.59
N GLY A 99 8.32 14.97 -8.66
CA GLY A 99 8.89 14.33 -9.84
C GLY A 99 8.66 12.81 -9.88
N LEU A 100 8.20 12.20 -8.79
CA LEU A 100 7.91 10.77 -8.69
C LEU A 100 6.66 10.41 -9.50
N ASN A 101 5.59 11.21 -9.36
CA ASN A 101 4.30 10.92 -9.97
C ASN A 101 4.42 10.88 -11.50
N ASP A 102 5.09 11.87 -12.11
CA ASP A 102 5.31 11.93 -13.56
C ASP A 102 6.25 10.83 -14.10
N ARG A 103 7.11 10.24 -13.26
CA ARG A 103 8.14 9.27 -13.71
C ARG A 103 7.69 7.81 -13.64
N ILE A 104 6.77 7.46 -12.75
CA ILE A 104 6.44 6.05 -12.47
C ILE A 104 5.05 5.69 -13.01
N THR A 105 4.14 6.65 -13.16
CA THR A 105 2.84 6.35 -13.76
C THR A 105 2.98 6.20 -15.27
N SER A 106 3.02 4.97 -15.73
CA SER A 106 2.93 4.62 -17.15
C SER A 106 1.59 5.07 -17.72
N SER A 107 1.61 5.78 -18.84
CA SER A 107 0.41 6.27 -19.56
C SER A 107 -0.22 5.19 -20.45
N VAL A 108 0.13 3.92 -20.27
CA VAL A 108 -0.34 2.85 -21.13
C VAL A 108 -1.83 2.61 -20.87
N THR A 109 -2.66 3.06 -21.82
CA THR A 109 -4.06 2.64 -21.95
C THR A 109 -4.10 1.14 -22.24
N GLU A 110 -4.13 0.33 -21.20
CA GLU A 110 -4.32 -1.11 -21.34
C GLU A 110 -5.79 -1.46 -21.54
N VAL A 111 -6.03 -2.36 -22.49
CA VAL A 111 -7.36 -2.88 -22.81
C VAL A 111 -7.99 -3.46 -21.55
N HIS A 112 -9.26 -3.16 -21.35
CA HIS A 112 -10.03 -3.62 -20.20
C HIS A 112 -10.07 -5.15 -20.21
N LEU A 113 -9.29 -5.77 -19.33
CA LEU A 113 -9.30 -7.21 -19.16
C LEU A 113 -10.52 -7.56 -18.30
N SER A 114 -11.63 -7.92 -18.94
CA SER A 114 -12.78 -8.55 -18.27
C SER A 114 -12.36 -9.77 -17.41
N SER A 115 -11.17 -10.33 -17.66
CA SER A 115 -10.57 -11.37 -16.84
C SER A 115 -10.25 -10.91 -15.42
N PHE A 116 -9.83 -9.67 -15.16
CA PHE A 116 -9.46 -9.22 -13.80
C PHE A 116 -10.64 -9.38 -12.83
N ARG A 117 -11.78 -8.75 -13.14
CA ARG A 117 -12.99 -8.86 -12.32
C ARG A 117 -13.40 -10.32 -12.13
N ASN A 118 -13.38 -11.12 -13.19
CA ASN A 118 -13.80 -12.52 -13.13
C ASN A 118 -12.85 -13.36 -12.27
N SER A 119 -11.54 -13.12 -12.32
CA SER A 119 -10.56 -13.79 -11.46
C SER A 119 -10.73 -13.39 -10.00
N ILE A 120 -10.86 -12.10 -9.70
CA ILE A 120 -11.13 -11.63 -8.34
C ILE A 120 -12.43 -12.22 -7.80
N GLN A 121 -13.50 -12.26 -8.61
CA GLN A 121 -14.77 -12.86 -8.19
C GLN A 121 -14.65 -14.38 -7.97
N ARG A 122 -13.85 -15.10 -8.75
CA ARG A 122 -13.62 -16.54 -8.52
C ARG A 122 -12.83 -16.81 -7.24
N ARG A 123 -11.87 -15.96 -6.90
CA ARG A 123 -11.09 -16.08 -5.65
C ARG A 123 -11.87 -15.64 -4.42
N ASP A 124 -12.51 -14.48 -4.48
CA ASP A 124 -13.16 -13.90 -3.30
C ASP A 124 -14.55 -14.55 -3.07
N GLY A 125 -15.13 -15.11 -4.13
CA GLY A 125 -16.48 -15.67 -4.18
C GLY A 125 -17.54 -14.59 -4.43
N ASP A 126 -18.73 -14.79 -3.87
CA ASP A 126 -19.74 -13.73 -3.85
C ASP A 126 -19.26 -12.55 -2.99
N CYS A 127 -19.93 -11.39 -3.10
CA CYS A 127 -19.58 -10.19 -2.34
C CYS A 127 -19.92 -10.23 -0.83
N ARG A 128 -19.67 -11.39 -0.24
CA ARG A 128 -19.74 -11.62 1.19
C ARG A 128 -18.45 -11.28 1.91
N VAL A 129 -17.44 -10.75 1.19
CA VAL A 129 -16.13 -10.41 1.75
C VAL A 129 -16.29 -9.60 3.04
N PHE A 130 -16.97 -8.45 3.03
CA PHE A 130 -17.20 -7.67 4.27
C PHE A 130 -18.68 -7.50 4.64
N THR A 131 -19.57 -7.43 3.66
CA THR A 131 -20.95 -6.95 3.85
C THR A 131 -22.01 -8.04 3.81
N GLY A 132 -21.68 -9.22 3.25
CA GLY A 132 -22.68 -10.27 2.99
C GLY A 132 -23.60 -9.98 1.79
N THR A 133 -23.34 -8.93 1.01
CA THR A 133 -24.19 -8.50 -0.11
C THR A 133 -23.99 -9.37 -1.35
N GLY A 134 -25.00 -9.41 -2.23
CA GLY A 134 -24.88 -10.14 -3.51
C GLY A 134 -23.86 -9.51 -4.47
N ALA A 135 -23.26 -10.33 -5.34
CA ALA A 135 -22.19 -9.92 -6.26
C ALA A 135 -22.56 -8.75 -7.21
N ALA A 136 -23.86 -8.56 -7.49
CA ALA A 136 -24.37 -7.45 -8.32
C ALA A 136 -24.08 -6.06 -7.75
N TYR A 137 -23.86 -5.94 -6.43
CA TYR A 137 -23.60 -4.67 -5.75
C TYR A 137 -22.11 -4.37 -5.55
N CYS A 138 -21.25 -5.14 -6.22
CA CYS A 138 -19.83 -5.15 -5.89
C CYS A 138 -18.93 -5.01 -7.10
N GLU A 139 -17.74 -4.51 -6.81
CA GLU A 139 -16.71 -4.15 -7.76
C GLU A 139 -15.41 -4.82 -7.34
N ALA A 140 -14.73 -5.43 -8.31
CA ALA A 140 -13.35 -5.82 -8.13
C ALA A 140 -12.53 -4.54 -8.23
N ILE A 141 -11.93 -4.14 -7.12
CA ILE A 141 -11.12 -2.93 -7.03
C ILE A 141 -9.66 -3.30 -7.03
N HIS A 142 -8.83 -2.44 -7.59
CA HIS A 142 -7.40 -2.49 -7.34
C HIS A 142 -7.08 -1.84 -6.00
N ILE A 143 -6.26 -2.49 -5.20
CA ILE A 143 -5.78 -1.97 -3.91
C ILE A 143 -4.75 -0.88 -4.17
N LEU A 144 -3.73 -1.15 -5.00
CA LEU A 144 -2.94 -0.13 -5.67
C LEU A 144 -3.69 0.34 -6.92
N PRO A 145 -4.06 1.63 -7.03
CA PRO A 145 -4.83 2.13 -8.15
C PRO A 145 -4.19 1.81 -9.49
N ARG A 146 -5.00 1.32 -10.44
CA ARG A 146 -4.55 0.99 -11.80
C ARG A 146 -3.77 2.13 -12.47
N CYS A 147 -4.14 3.38 -12.18
CA CYS A 147 -3.47 4.57 -12.71
C CYS A 147 -2.00 4.73 -12.27
N LYS A 148 -1.54 3.99 -11.26
CA LYS A 148 -0.13 3.97 -10.87
C LYS A 148 0.74 3.12 -11.81
N GLY A 149 0.17 2.14 -12.50
CA GLY A 149 0.87 1.32 -13.49
C GLY A 149 1.75 0.21 -12.91
N HIS A 150 2.32 -0.58 -13.83
CA HIS A 150 3.06 -1.82 -13.54
C HIS A 150 4.37 -1.55 -12.80
N GLU A 151 5.06 -0.49 -13.19
CA GLU A 151 6.34 -0.11 -12.64
C GLU A 151 6.23 0.27 -11.16
N TYR A 152 5.08 0.85 -10.78
CA TYR A 152 4.80 1.28 -9.42
C TYR A 152 4.57 0.10 -8.48
N ILE A 153 3.70 -0.85 -8.85
CA ILE A 153 3.47 -2.04 -8.03
C ILE A 153 4.76 -2.84 -7.84
N GLN A 154 5.58 -2.95 -8.89
CA GLN A 154 6.90 -3.58 -8.80
C GLN A 154 7.85 -2.80 -7.86
N ALA A 155 7.83 -1.46 -7.91
CA ALA A 155 8.65 -0.63 -7.02
C ALA A 155 8.23 -0.78 -5.55
N VAL A 156 6.93 -0.77 -5.26
CA VAL A 156 6.38 -1.03 -3.91
C VAL A 156 6.79 -2.41 -3.43
N HIS A 157 6.64 -3.43 -4.28
CA HIS A 157 7.01 -4.80 -3.94
C HIS A 157 8.50 -4.93 -3.63
N GLN A 158 9.37 -4.48 -4.53
CA GLN A 158 10.83 -4.57 -4.36
C GLN A 158 11.30 -3.76 -3.13
N ASP A 159 10.75 -2.56 -2.94
CA ASP A 159 11.09 -1.74 -1.78
C ASP A 159 10.76 -2.47 -0.48
N ARG A 160 9.61 -3.12 -0.36
CA ARG A 160 9.15 -3.69 0.91
C ARG A 160 9.58 -5.12 1.18
N ARG A 161 9.91 -5.90 0.16
CA ARG A 161 10.16 -7.35 0.27
C ARG A 161 11.14 -7.77 1.38
N HIS A 162 12.20 -7.00 1.63
CA HIS A 162 13.16 -7.34 2.69
C HIS A 162 12.57 -7.24 4.10
N ALA A 163 11.55 -6.41 4.31
CA ALA A 163 10.89 -6.31 5.61
C ALA A 163 10.06 -7.57 5.95
N TYR A 164 9.94 -8.47 4.97
CA TYR A 164 9.19 -9.72 5.03
C TYR A 164 10.12 -10.94 4.94
N SER A 165 11.43 -10.79 4.72
CA SER A 165 12.33 -11.94 4.52
C SER A 165 12.45 -12.84 5.74
N ASP A 166 12.33 -12.25 6.94
CA ASP A 166 12.55 -12.93 8.21
C ASP A 166 11.23 -13.37 8.87
N LEU A 167 10.09 -13.11 8.22
CA LEU A 167 8.79 -13.49 8.73
C LEU A 167 8.53 -14.98 8.49
N PRO A 168 7.85 -15.66 9.42
CA PRO A 168 7.53 -17.07 9.27
C PRO A 168 6.70 -17.32 7.98
N PRO A 169 6.86 -18.48 7.33
CA PRO A 169 6.14 -18.81 6.10
C PRO A 169 4.61 -18.69 6.19
N SER A 170 4.05 -18.81 7.40
CA SER A 170 2.62 -18.62 7.67
C SER A 170 2.13 -17.18 7.44
N ILE A 171 3.02 -16.18 7.50
CA ILE A 171 2.70 -14.78 7.18
C ILE A 171 2.89 -14.51 5.68
N LEU A 172 3.88 -15.18 5.08
CA LEU A 172 4.29 -15.01 3.68
C LEU A 172 3.53 -15.91 2.72
N GLU A 173 2.28 -16.29 3.04
CA GLU A 173 1.43 -17.16 2.22
C GLU A 173 1.55 -16.80 0.73
N PHE A 174 2.42 -17.54 0.04
CA PHE A 174 2.70 -17.47 -1.38
C PHE A 174 2.78 -16.03 -1.94
N GLU A 175 3.81 -15.25 -1.55
CA GLU A 175 4.18 -14.08 -2.37
C GLU A 175 4.70 -14.57 -3.72
N SER A 176 3.76 -14.68 -4.66
CA SER A 176 3.99 -15.13 -6.01
C SER A 176 4.94 -14.18 -6.73
N SER A 177 5.78 -14.72 -7.60
CA SER A 177 6.54 -13.94 -8.58
C SER A 177 5.65 -13.15 -9.55
N SER A 178 4.32 -13.27 -9.46
CA SER A 178 3.34 -12.72 -10.40
C SER A 178 2.92 -11.26 -10.18
N LEU A 179 3.51 -10.56 -9.20
CA LEU A 179 3.38 -9.10 -9.02
C LEU A 179 4.09 -8.28 -10.12
N GLU A 180 4.05 -8.77 -11.36
CA GLU A 180 4.59 -8.13 -12.54
C GLU A 180 3.58 -7.14 -13.15
N SER A 181 2.28 -7.31 -12.87
CA SER A 181 1.20 -6.51 -13.44
C SER A 181 0.37 -5.76 -12.42
N ILE A 182 -0.07 -4.54 -12.79
CA ILE A 182 -1.03 -3.79 -11.97
C ILE A 182 -2.41 -4.47 -11.94
N ASP A 183 -2.74 -5.26 -12.97
CA ASP A 183 -3.97 -6.03 -13.10
C ASP A 183 -3.81 -7.48 -12.56
N CYS A 184 -2.79 -7.75 -11.74
CA CYS A 184 -2.63 -9.05 -11.07
C CYS A 184 -3.71 -9.28 -10.00
N ASP A 185 -4.06 -10.55 -9.77
CA ASP A 185 -5.14 -10.90 -8.85
C ASP A 185 -4.80 -10.50 -7.40
N GLU A 186 -3.54 -10.60 -7.00
CA GLU A 186 -3.03 -10.22 -5.68
C GLU A 186 -3.25 -8.72 -5.36
N ASN A 187 -3.37 -7.87 -6.38
CA ASN A 187 -3.68 -6.45 -6.25
C ASN A 187 -5.19 -6.16 -6.28
N GLY A 188 -6.05 -7.18 -6.43
CA GLY A 188 -7.49 -7.01 -6.45
C GLY A 188 -8.18 -7.41 -5.16
N ILE A 189 -9.37 -6.86 -4.90
CA ILE A 189 -10.32 -7.37 -3.91
C ILE A 189 -11.76 -7.00 -4.30
N LEU A 190 -12.72 -7.89 -4.04
CA LEU A 190 -14.14 -7.67 -4.31
C LEU A 190 -14.80 -6.94 -3.15
N VAL A 191 -15.31 -5.72 -3.40
CA VAL A 191 -15.94 -4.89 -2.36
C VAL A 191 -17.25 -4.26 -2.84
N ARG A 192 -18.08 -3.81 -1.89
CA ARG A 192 -19.28 -3.01 -2.18
C ARG A 192 -18.88 -1.66 -2.80
N LYS A 193 -19.69 -1.13 -3.72
CA LYS A 193 -19.38 0.11 -4.49
C LYS A 193 -19.05 1.34 -3.63
N ASP A 194 -19.72 1.49 -2.50
CA ASP A 194 -19.44 2.56 -1.55
C ASP A 194 -18.08 2.38 -0.86
N LEU A 195 -17.72 1.14 -0.48
CA LEU A 195 -16.40 0.83 0.07
C LEU A 195 -15.30 1.10 -0.96
N HIS A 196 -15.52 0.84 -2.25
CA HIS A 196 -14.58 1.25 -3.31
C HIS A 196 -14.30 2.76 -3.24
N SER A 197 -15.35 3.59 -3.18
CA SER A 197 -15.21 5.04 -3.06
C SER A 197 -14.49 5.45 -1.77
N MET A 198 -14.79 4.80 -0.65
CA MET A 198 -14.12 5.06 0.63
C MET A 198 -12.64 4.67 0.60
N HIS A 199 -12.32 3.53 -0.01
CA HIS A 199 -10.95 3.03 -0.16
C HIS A 199 -10.12 3.96 -1.04
N ALA A 200 -10.65 4.35 -2.20
CA ALA A 200 -10.00 5.31 -3.09
C ALA A 200 -9.70 6.64 -2.37
N ASN A 201 -10.55 7.05 -1.44
CA ASN A 201 -10.36 8.24 -0.62
C ASN A 201 -9.49 8.04 0.64
N GLY A 202 -8.97 6.83 0.89
CA GLY A 202 -8.21 6.51 2.11
C GLY A 202 -9.03 6.63 3.40
N ALA A 203 -10.36 6.56 3.30
CA ALA A 203 -11.27 6.59 4.45
C ALA A 203 -11.38 5.21 5.13
N ILE A 204 -11.07 4.15 4.40
CA ILE A 204 -10.91 2.79 4.91
C ILE A 204 -9.56 2.23 4.46
N ALA A 205 -9.07 1.22 5.18
CA ALA A 205 -8.03 0.33 4.70
C ALA A 205 -8.30 -1.10 5.17
N PHE A 206 -7.57 -2.04 4.59
CA PHE A 206 -7.64 -3.45 4.95
C PHE A 206 -6.37 -3.83 5.69
N LEU A 207 -6.52 -4.42 6.88
CA LEU A 207 -5.41 -4.83 7.73
C LEU A 207 -5.32 -6.35 7.76
N LYS A 208 -4.18 -6.92 7.37
CA LYS A 208 -3.94 -8.36 7.47
C LYS A 208 -3.24 -8.69 8.79
N THR A 209 -3.70 -9.73 9.48
CA THR A 209 -3.08 -10.32 10.68
C THR A 209 -2.98 -11.84 10.53
N PRO A 210 -1.95 -12.51 11.06
CA PRO A 210 -0.81 -11.93 11.76
C PRO A 210 0.05 -11.07 10.81
N SER A 211 0.68 -10.05 11.37
CA SER A 211 1.67 -9.21 10.69
C SER A 211 2.94 -9.14 11.54
N PHE A 212 3.91 -8.33 11.13
CA PHE A 212 5.17 -8.11 11.86
C PHE A 212 4.97 -7.78 13.35
N ALA A 213 3.93 -7.01 13.69
CA ALA A 213 3.72 -6.53 15.07
C ALA A 213 2.38 -6.93 15.68
N LEU A 214 1.44 -7.48 14.90
CA LEU A 214 0.07 -7.74 15.34
C LEU A 214 -0.30 -9.21 15.20
N ASN A 215 -0.90 -9.76 16.25
CA ASN A 215 -1.65 -11.01 16.19
C ASN A 215 -3.12 -10.73 15.83
N PRO A 216 -3.86 -11.73 15.32
CA PRO A 216 -5.29 -11.61 15.07
C PRO A 216 -6.10 -11.11 16.27
N GLU A 217 -5.74 -11.45 17.50
CA GLU A 217 -6.43 -11.06 18.73
C GLU A 217 -6.16 -9.61 19.16
N ASP A 218 -5.15 -8.97 18.57
CA ASP A 218 -4.79 -7.58 18.90
C ASP A 218 -5.75 -6.57 18.23
N ILE A 219 -6.65 -7.04 17.36
CA ILE A 219 -7.59 -6.24 16.57
C ILE A 219 -9.05 -6.56 16.96
N PRO A 220 -9.88 -5.53 17.26
CA PRO A 220 -11.30 -5.72 17.57
C PRO A 220 -12.02 -6.55 16.52
N ARG A 221 -12.97 -7.37 16.98
CA ARG A 221 -13.75 -8.30 16.16
C ARG A 221 -15.22 -8.22 16.54
N VAL A 222 -16.09 -8.29 15.54
CA VAL A 222 -17.55 -8.26 15.73
C VAL A 222 -18.15 -9.67 15.64
N GLU A 223 -17.46 -10.58 14.95
CA GLU A 223 -17.89 -11.95 14.74
C GLU A 223 -17.71 -12.80 16.01
N GLU A 224 -18.72 -13.65 16.26
CA GLU A 224 -18.70 -14.62 17.36
C GLU A 224 -17.77 -15.81 17.04
N GLY A 225 -17.32 -16.50 18.09
CA GLY A 225 -16.49 -17.71 18.02
C GLY A 225 -14.98 -17.44 18.11
N ALA A 226 -14.18 -18.50 17.92
CA ALA A 226 -12.72 -18.40 17.99
C ALA A 226 -12.17 -17.47 16.90
N THR A 227 -11.15 -16.68 17.25
CA THR A 227 -10.43 -15.82 16.30
C THR A 227 -9.72 -16.70 15.27
N PRO A 228 -9.94 -16.46 13.96
CA PRO A 228 -9.20 -17.18 12.92
C PRO A 228 -7.69 -16.91 13.03
N PRO A 229 -6.84 -17.88 12.69
CA PRO A 229 -5.38 -17.72 12.77
C PRO A 229 -4.83 -16.71 11.75
N SER A 230 -5.62 -16.33 10.74
CA SER A 230 -5.32 -15.28 9.76
C SER A 230 -6.61 -14.53 9.43
N ARG A 231 -6.54 -13.20 9.34
CA ARG A 231 -7.69 -12.30 9.10
C ARG A 231 -7.27 -11.15 8.20
N ILE A 232 -8.17 -10.72 7.33
CA ILE A 232 -8.11 -9.40 6.68
C ILE A 232 -9.27 -8.59 7.24
N THR A 233 -9.00 -7.52 7.97
CA THR A 233 -10.01 -6.72 8.66
C THR A 233 -10.24 -5.40 7.94
N LEU A 234 -11.51 -5.05 7.69
CA LEU A 234 -11.89 -3.70 7.24
C LEU A 234 -11.79 -2.71 8.40
N GLN A 235 -10.95 -1.68 8.24
CA GLN A 235 -10.79 -0.62 9.23
C GLN A 235 -11.16 0.76 8.67
N TYR A 236 -11.91 1.53 9.45
CA TYR A 236 -12.25 2.91 9.10
C TYR A 236 -11.21 3.87 9.68
N MET A 237 -10.58 4.69 8.83
CA MET A 237 -9.57 5.67 9.25
C MET A 237 -10.19 6.90 9.93
N LYS A 238 -11.52 7.02 9.85
CA LYS A 238 -12.32 8.02 10.56
C LYS A 238 -13.47 7.33 11.26
N PRO A 239 -13.95 7.85 12.41
CA PRO A 239 -15.20 7.38 12.98
C PRO A 239 -16.32 7.46 11.92
N PRO A 240 -17.07 6.37 11.69
CA PRO A 240 -18.19 6.38 10.76
C PRO A 240 -19.21 7.45 11.16
N GLN A 241 -19.62 8.30 10.22
CA GLN A 241 -20.66 9.33 10.42
C GLN A 241 -21.96 8.91 9.72
N GLY A 242 -22.98 8.49 10.45
CA GLY A 242 -24.29 8.10 9.90
C GLY A 242 -24.77 6.71 10.31
N LEU A 243 -25.93 6.28 9.80
CA LEU A 243 -26.59 5.02 10.19
C LEU A 243 -26.20 3.81 9.31
N ASP A 244 -25.68 4.02 8.10
CA ASP A 244 -25.48 2.96 7.10
C ASP A 244 -24.06 2.37 7.04
N HIS A 245 -23.27 2.56 8.09
CA HIS A 245 -21.87 2.08 8.10
C HIS A 245 -21.79 0.58 8.31
N VAL A 246 -20.98 -0.07 7.47
CA VAL A 246 -20.61 -1.47 7.68
C VAL A 246 -19.76 -1.51 8.94
N ALA A 247 -20.11 -2.33 9.93
CA ALA A 247 -19.23 -2.55 11.07
C ALA A 247 -17.83 -3.01 10.60
N GLN A 248 -16.80 -2.75 11.39
CA GLN A 248 -15.48 -3.35 11.15
C GLN A 248 -15.65 -4.87 11.17
N ARG A 249 -15.36 -5.52 10.04
CA ARG A 249 -15.61 -6.94 9.81
C ARG A 249 -14.41 -7.61 9.16
N ASP A 250 -14.32 -8.90 9.43
CA ASP A 250 -13.35 -9.77 8.80
C ASP A 250 -13.79 -10.13 7.37
N ALA A 251 -12.81 -10.18 6.47
CA ALA A 251 -12.99 -10.67 5.12
C ALA A 251 -13.39 -12.14 5.16
N ARG A 252 -14.48 -12.49 4.47
CA ARG A 252 -14.91 -13.87 4.23
C ARG A 252 -14.73 -14.21 2.76
N MET A 253 -13.51 -14.60 2.40
CA MET A 253 -13.21 -15.13 1.06
C MET A 253 -13.71 -16.57 0.99
N THR A 254 -14.55 -16.86 0.00
CA THR A 254 -15.21 -18.18 -0.14
C THR A 254 -14.88 -18.87 -1.46
N GLY A 255 -14.14 -18.21 -2.33
CA GLY A 255 -13.69 -18.80 -3.58
C GLY A 255 -12.54 -19.78 -3.39
N SER A 256 -12.20 -20.46 -4.48
CA SER A 256 -11.22 -21.55 -4.51
C SER A 256 -9.91 -21.21 -5.20
N ASP A 257 -9.85 -20.07 -5.89
CA ASP A 257 -8.70 -19.71 -6.72
C ASP A 257 -7.57 -19.09 -5.87
N ASN A 258 -6.32 -19.38 -6.23
CA ASN A 258 -5.13 -18.71 -5.71
C ASN A 258 -4.59 -17.80 -6.83
N PRO A 259 -4.00 -16.63 -6.51
CA PRO A 259 -3.33 -16.29 -5.24
C PRO A 259 -4.11 -15.36 -4.28
N PRO A 260 -3.83 -15.40 -2.97
CA PRO A 260 -4.43 -14.48 -1.99
C PRO A 260 -4.03 -13.03 -2.26
N VAL A 261 -4.73 -12.09 -1.61
CA VAL A 261 -4.36 -10.68 -1.66
C VAL A 261 -2.94 -10.49 -1.06
N SER A 262 -2.08 -9.75 -1.76
CA SER A 262 -0.69 -9.53 -1.32
C SER A 262 -0.62 -8.77 0.00
N THR A 263 0.08 -9.34 0.99
CA THR A 263 0.32 -8.72 2.29
C THR A 263 1.10 -7.40 2.14
N ILE A 264 2.15 -7.36 1.30
CA ILE A 264 2.93 -6.15 1.03
C ILE A 264 2.03 -5.01 0.51
N ILE A 265 1.13 -5.32 -0.43
CA ILE A 265 0.23 -4.32 -1.02
C ILE A 265 -0.76 -3.80 0.03
N LEU A 266 -1.33 -4.71 0.83
CA LEU A 266 -2.23 -4.34 1.93
C LEU A 266 -1.55 -3.43 2.94
N ASP A 267 -0.38 -3.82 3.43
CA ASP A 267 0.40 -3.03 4.40
C ASP A 267 0.87 -1.70 3.80
N TYR A 268 1.20 -1.66 2.51
CA TYR A 268 1.52 -0.40 1.82
C TYR A 268 0.33 0.54 1.80
N VAL A 269 -0.82 0.09 1.31
CA VAL A 269 -2.00 0.96 1.18
C VAL A 269 -2.57 1.32 2.55
N TYR A 270 -2.44 0.45 3.55
CA TYR A 270 -2.75 0.78 4.94
C TYR A 270 -1.87 1.93 5.44
N GLY A 271 -0.55 1.86 5.23
CA GLY A 271 0.38 2.94 5.58
C GLY A 271 0.06 4.25 4.87
N VAL A 272 -0.33 4.19 3.58
CA VAL A 272 -0.76 5.37 2.82
C VAL A 272 -2.02 6.00 3.43
N ALA A 273 -3.02 5.19 3.75
CA ALA A 273 -4.26 5.68 4.36
C ALA A 273 -3.99 6.29 5.75
N ALA A 274 -3.14 5.65 6.56
CA ALA A 274 -2.70 6.15 7.85
C ALA A 274 -1.92 7.48 7.73
N PHE A 275 -0.95 7.56 6.82
CA PHE A 275 -0.17 8.78 6.57
C PHE A 275 -1.07 9.92 6.11
N LYS A 276 -1.92 9.68 5.11
CA LYS A 276 -2.90 10.67 4.64
C LYS A 276 -3.79 11.20 5.77
N ARG A 277 -4.14 10.33 6.72
CA ARG A 277 -5.06 10.65 7.81
C ARG A 277 -4.38 11.39 8.97
N TRP A 278 -3.17 10.98 9.35
CA TRP A 278 -2.53 11.37 10.60
C TRP A 278 -1.15 12.01 10.43
N ALA A 279 -0.68 12.34 9.22
CA ALA A 279 0.61 13.01 9.04
C ALA A 279 0.72 14.25 9.95
N GLY A 280 1.73 14.25 10.81
CA GLY A 280 1.87 15.19 11.93
C GLY A 280 2.52 16.53 11.59
N GLY A 281 2.44 16.97 10.33
CA GLY A 281 3.00 18.23 9.87
C GLY A 281 4.24 18.08 8.96
N PRO A 282 4.94 19.18 8.65
CA PRO A 282 5.94 19.20 7.58
C PRO A 282 7.27 18.56 7.96
N GLY A 283 7.40 17.95 9.14
CA GLY A 283 8.68 17.44 9.65
C GLY A 283 9.31 16.40 8.73
N VAL A 284 8.55 15.36 8.40
CA VAL A 284 9.00 14.30 7.48
C VAL A 284 9.18 14.83 6.06
N GLU A 285 8.25 15.65 5.57
CA GLU A 285 8.35 16.29 4.25
C GLU A 285 9.62 17.13 4.12
N LYS A 286 9.94 17.93 5.14
CA LYS A 286 11.17 18.73 5.21
C LYS A 286 12.41 17.84 5.23
N MET A 287 12.41 16.74 6.00
CA MET A 287 13.53 15.79 5.99
C MET A 287 13.77 15.18 4.60
N MET A 288 12.69 14.83 3.89
CA MET A 288 12.77 14.33 2.51
C MET A 288 13.22 15.42 1.54
N GLN A 289 12.66 16.63 1.63
CA GLN A 289 13.01 17.76 0.77
C GLN A 289 14.47 18.18 0.95
N GLU A 290 14.97 18.26 2.19
CA GLU A 290 16.37 18.61 2.46
C GLU A 290 17.33 17.59 1.83
N ARG A 291 17.04 16.29 1.97
CA ARG A 291 17.84 15.27 1.28
C ARG A 291 17.71 15.41 -0.23
N PHE A 292 16.52 15.77 -0.71
CA PHE A 292 16.32 15.95 -2.12
C PHE A 292 17.20 17.08 -2.67
N GLU A 293 17.18 18.23 -2.03
CA GLU A 293 17.99 19.40 -2.40
C GLU A 293 19.49 19.09 -2.36
N VAL A 294 19.96 18.39 -1.32
CA VAL A 294 21.38 18.07 -1.14
C VAL A 294 21.89 17.12 -2.24
N HIS A 295 21.09 16.13 -2.64
CA HIS A 295 21.59 15.04 -3.48
C HIS A 295 21.12 15.10 -4.94
N TYR A 296 20.04 15.84 -5.27
CA TYR A 296 19.37 15.71 -6.57
C TYR A 296 19.02 17.00 -7.28
N LYS A 297 19.16 18.16 -6.63
CA LYS A 297 18.90 19.44 -7.30
C LYS A 297 19.68 19.61 -8.61
N SER A 298 20.85 18.97 -8.70
CA SER A 298 21.73 18.98 -9.87
C SER A 298 21.33 18.02 -11.00
N ILE A 299 20.34 17.13 -10.79
CA ILE A 299 19.90 16.19 -11.82
C ILE A 299 18.92 16.88 -12.76
N PRO A 300 19.18 16.93 -14.08
CA PRO A 300 18.25 17.50 -15.05
C PRO A 300 16.89 16.80 -14.95
N ARG A 301 15.81 17.59 -14.84
CA ARG A 301 14.45 17.06 -14.95
C ARG A 301 14.31 16.45 -16.35
N LEU A 302 13.87 15.20 -16.43
CA LEU A 302 13.52 14.62 -17.72
C LEU A 302 12.36 15.44 -18.30
N PRO A 303 12.36 15.75 -19.61
CA PRO A 303 11.23 16.44 -20.23
C PRO A 303 9.98 15.61 -19.97
N ARG A 304 8.96 16.24 -19.38
CA ARG A 304 7.64 15.63 -19.19
C ARG A 304 7.19 15.17 -20.58
N PRO A 305 6.87 13.87 -20.78
CA PRO A 305 6.32 13.45 -22.06
C PRO A 305 5.10 14.33 -22.33
N SER A 306 5.13 15.06 -23.44
CA SER A 306 4.04 15.96 -23.83
C SER A 306 2.79 15.12 -23.87
N SER A 307 1.96 15.23 -22.83
CA SER A 307 0.64 14.59 -22.86
C SER A 307 -0.08 15.24 -24.04
N PRO A 308 -0.47 14.48 -25.07
CA PRO A 308 -1.22 15.05 -26.17
C PRO A 308 -2.44 15.76 -25.57
N GLU A 309 -2.55 17.06 -25.80
CA GLU A 309 -3.68 17.88 -25.37
C GLU A 309 -4.94 17.36 -26.08
N PHE A 310 -5.60 16.37 -25.49
CA PHE A 310 -6.92 15.93 -25.91
C PHE A 310 -7.93 16.84 -25.22
N SER A 311 -8.51 17.74 -26.01
CA SER A 311 -9.58 18.65 -25.60
C SER A 311 -10.83 17.86 -25.19
N ASP A 312 -11.05 17.71 -23.89
CA ASP A 312 -12.26 17.17 -23.27
C ASP A 312 -13.43 18.18 -23.35
N ASN A 313 -13.96 18.40 -24.55
CA ASN A 313 -15.24 19.06 -24.75
C ASN A 313 -16.24 18.04 -25.29
N ASP A 314 -16.84 17.22 -24.42
CA ASP A 314 -18.13 16.59 -24.71
C ASP A 314 -18.86 16.27 -23.40
N ILE A 315 -19.71 17.22 -23.01
CA ILE A 315 -20.81 17.02 -22.07
C ILE A 315 -21.96 16.46 -22.91
N SER A 316 -22.23 15.16 -22.84
CA SER A 316 -23.49 14.60 -23.33
C SER A 316 -24.30 14.01 -22.18
N ASP A 317 -25.41 14.68 -21.88
CA ASP A 317 -26.55 14.17 -21.13
C ASP A 317 -27.07 12.88 -21.79
N ASP A 318 -26.82 11.73 -21.19
CA ASP A 318 -27.40 10.45 -21.62
C ASP A 318 -28.80 10.31 -21.02
N HIS A 319 -29.79 10.90 -21.70
CA HIS A 319 -31.17 10.43 -21.67
C HIS A 319 -31.56 9.90 -23.06
N HIS A 320 -31.80 8.58 -23.09
CA HIS A 320 -32.66 7.83 -24.02
C HIS A 320 -32.11 7.20 -25.31
N ASN A 321 -32.35 5.88 -25.33
CA ASN A 321 -32.85 5.00 -26.39
C ASN A 321 -31.93 4.53 -27.51
N ASP A 322 -31.65 3.23 -27.42
CA ASP A 322 -31.29 2.30 -28.48
C ASP A 322 -31.98 2.61 -29.82
N THR A 323 -31.19 2.86 -30.86
CA THR A 323 -31.12 2.08 -32.12
C THR A 323 -30.50 2.95 -33.23
N SER A 324 -29.19 2.86 -33.42
CA SER A 324 -28.60 2.70 -34.77
C SER A 324 -27.08 2.68 -34.73
N VAL A 325 -26.58 1.66 -35.40
CA VAL A 325 -25.20 1.32 -35.72
C VAL A 325 -24.55 2.44 -36.57
N THR A 326 -23.54 3.12 -36.02
CA THR A 326 -22.22 3.49 -36.60
C THR A 326 -21.59 4.60 -35.75
N GLY A 327 -21.30 4.32 -34.48
CA GLY A 327 -20.72 5.29 -33.55
C GLY A 327 -19.21 5.17 -33.47
N SER A 328 -18.52 6.29 -33.73
CA SER A 328 -17.11 6.51 -33.39
C SER A 328 -16.84 6.00 -31.97
N LYS A 329 -15.94 5.01 -31.84
CA LYS A 329 -15.54 4.47 -30.54
C LYS A 329 -14.68 5.51 -29.83
N HIS A 330 -15.31 6.50 -29.21
CA HIS A 330 -14.63 7.41 -28.29
C HIS A 330 -13.99 6.57 -27.20
N ARG A 331 -12.65 6.57 -27.18
CA ARG A 331 -11.84 5.96 -26.14
C ARG A 331 -12.12 6.74 -24.86
N ARG A 332 -13.01 6.21 -24.00
CA ARG A 332 -13.23 6.74 -22.66
C ARG A 332 -11.92 6.59 -21.88
N HIS A 333 -11.20 7.68 -21.72
CA HIS A 333 -10.04 7.72 -20.83
C HIS A 333 -10.49 7.33 -19.43
N HIS A 334 -9.90 6.26 -18.89
CA HIS A 334 -10.20 5.84 -17.53
C HIS A 334 -9.61 6.83 -16.55
N ARG A 335 -10.49 7.63 -15.95
CA ARG A 335 -10.13 8.54 -14.87
C ARG A 335 -9.85 7.71 -13.62
N CYS A 336 -8.70 7.93 -12.99
CA CYS A 336 -8.40 7.33 -11.71
C CYS A 336 -9.44 7.78 -10.67
N HIS A 337 -10.05 6.85 -9.94
CA HIS A 337 -11.01 7.18 -8.88
C HIS A 337 -10.33 7.72 -7.61
N ALA A 338 -9.02 7.52 -7.46
CA ALA A 338 -8.27 8.06 -6.34
C ALA A 338 -8.07 9.58 -6.52
N PRO A 339 -8.38 10.39 -5.50
CA PRO A 339 -8.12 11.83 -5.53
C PRO A 339 -6.61 12.10 -5.47
N ASP A 340 -6.18 13.26 -5.95
CA ASP A 340 -4.76 13.67 -5.97
C ASP A 340 -4.09 13.57 -4.60
N SER A 341 -4.83 13.89 -3.53
CA SER A 341 -4.33 13.74 -2.14
C SER A 341 -3.96 12.30 -1.77
N MET A 342 -4.67 11.30 -2.30
CA MET A 342 -4.34 9.89 -2.08
C MET A 342 -3.12 9.50 -2.92
N LEU A 343 -3.08 9.90 -4.19
CA LEU A 343 -1.96 9.61 -5.09
C LEU A 343 -0.66 10.24 -4.58
N HIS A 344 -0.73 11.46 -4.06
CA HIS A 344 0.38 12.14 -3.41
C HIS A 344 0.83 11.42 -2.14
N ALA A 345 -0.11 11.00 -1.27
CA ALA A 345 0.23 10.23 -0.07
C ALA A 345 0.95 8.91 -0.39
N MET A 346 0.56 8.23 -1.48
CA MET A 346 1.26 7.05 -1.98
C MET A 346 2.72 7.37 -2.33
N ASP A 347 2.93 8.38 -3.16
CA ASP A 347 4.29 8.75 -3.60
C ASP A 347 5.17 9.19 -2.43
N THR A 348 4.58 9.92 -1.47
CA THR A 348 5.27 10.35 -0.25
C THR A 348 5.67 9.16 0.63
N VAL A 349 4.79 8.17 0.84
CA VAL A 349 5.11 6.97 1.63
C VAL A 349 6.17 6.11 0.95
N LEU A 350 6.09 5.93 -0.38
CA LEU A 350 7.12 5.19 -1.13
C LEU A 350 8.47 5.92 -1.05
N ALA A 351 8.50 7.23 -1.30
CA ALA A 351 9.72 8.03 -1.22
C ALA A 351 10.33 8.02 0.19
N LEU A 352 9.50 8.08 1.24
CA LEU A 352 9.92 7.99 2.63
C LEU A 352 10.57 6.64 2.95
N SER A 353 9.98 5.55 2.48
CA SER A 353 10.55 4.23 2.72
C SER A 353 11.92 4.08 2.07
N MET A 354 12.03 4.52 0.81
CA MET A 354 13.29 4.50 0.08
C MET A 354 14.34 5.42 0.74
N TYR A 355 13.92 6.57 1.28
CA TYR A 355 14.77 7.44 2.10
C TYR A 355 15.38 6.69 3.29
N ILE A 356 14.57 5.99 4.07
CA ILE A 356 15.03 5.27 5.27
C ILE A 356 16.03 4.17 4.89
N LYS A 357 15.76 3.46 3.79
CA LYS A 357 16.61 2.37 3.30
C LYS A 357 17.87 2.84 2.58
N GLY A 358 17.90 4.10 2.15
CA GLY A 358 18.93 4.59 1.24
C GLY A 358 18.79 4.08 -0.19
N ASN A 359 17.63 3.53 -0.54
CA ASN A 359 17.31 3.03 -1.87
C ASN A 359 16.86 4.16 -2.79
N THR A 360 16.80 3.88 -4.09
CA THR A 360 16.39 4.86 -5.09
C THR A 360 15.76 4.25 -6.31
N PHE A 361 15.03 5.05 -7.08
CA PHE A 361 14.39 4.57 -8.30
C PHE A 361 15.41 4.12 -9.34
N GLU A 362 16.50 4.87 -9.53
CA GLU A 362 17.59 4.49 -10.42
C GLU A 362 18.27 3.21 -9.94
N SER A 363 18.44 3.03 -8.61
CA SER A 363 18.96 1.79 -8.04
C SER A 363 18.01 0.60 -8.26
N LEU A 364 16.71 0.79 -8.02
CA LEU A 364 15.69 -0.23 -8.22
C LEU A 364 15.54 -0.59 -9.72
N ALA A 365 15.62 0.40 -10.60
CA ALA A 365 15.59 0.21 -12.05
C ALA A 365 16.85 -0.51 -12.55
N ALA A 366 18.04 -0.13 -12.07
CA ALA A 366 19.29 -0.80 -12.41
C ALA A 366 19.33 -2.24 -11.88
N GLU A 367 18.83 -2.48 -10.67
CA GLU A 367 18.67 -3.82 -10.11
C GLU A 367 17.69 -4.66 -10.94
N ARG A 368 16.55 -4.09 -11.36
CA ARG A 368 15.61 -4.73 -12.27
C ARG A 368 16.26 -5.06 -13.61
N GLU A 369 17.00 -4.13 -14.21
CA GLU A 369 17.72 -4.37 -15.47
C GLU A 369 18.74 -5.50 -15.34
N ARG A 370 19.46 -5.58 -14.21
CA ARG A 370 20.35 -6.71 -13.92
C ARG A 370 19.58 -8.02 -13.86
N HIS A 371 18.48 -8.07 -13.10
CA HIS A 371 17.66 -9.28 -13.00
C HIS A 371 17.04 -9.71 -14.33
N MET A 372 16.57 -8.77 -15.16
CA MET A 372 16.08 -9.07 -16.50
C MET A 372 17.18 -9.69 -17.37
N LYS A 373 18.38 -9.09 -17.37
CA LYS A 373 19.53 -9.63 -18.12
C LYS A 373 19.95 -11.02 -17.62
N GLU A 374 19.93 -11.25 -16.31
CA GLU A 374 20.21 -12.55 -15.71
C GLU A 374 19.13 -13.60 -16.03
N ALA A 375 17.86 -13.20 -16.08
CA ALA A 375 16.76 -14.08 -16.49
C ALA A 375 16.86 -14.46 -17.96
N GLU A 376 17.11 -13.49 -18.85
CA GLU A 376 17.33 -13.71 -20.28
C GLU A 376 18.53 -14.62 -20.53
N LEU A 377 19.63 -14.42 -19.80
CA LEU A 377 20.80 -15.28 -19.87
C LEU A 377 20.45 -16.72 -19.45
N ARG A 378 19.74 -16.91 -18.33
CA ARG A 378 19.29 -18.22 -17.87
C ARG A 378 18.37 -18.92 -18.88
N GLU A 379 17.44 -18.19 -19.49
CA GLU A 379 16.56 -18.74 -20.52
C GLU A 379 17.35 -19.18 -21.75
N ARG A 380 18.32 -18.37 -22.18
CA ARG A 380 19.21 -18.70 -23.30
C ARG A 380 20.07 -19.93 -23.01
N GLU A 381 20.61 -20.05 -21.79
CA GLU A 381 21.37 -21.22 -21.36
C GLU A 381 20.50 -22.48 -21.29
N ALA A 382 19.28 -22.39 -20.75
CA ALA A 382 18.32 -23.49 -20.72
C ALA A 382 17.91 -23.94 -22.13
N GLY A 383 17.67 -22.99 -23.04
CA GLY A 383 17.40 -23.28 -24.46
C GLY A 383 18.58 -23.99 -25.13
N SER A 384 19.82 -23.52 -24.88
CA SER A 384 21.04 -24.14 -25.39
C SER A 384 21.25 -25.56 -24.86
N ALA A 385 20.99 -25.80 -23.57
CA ALA A 385 21.08 -27.13 -22.97
C ALA A 385 20.08 -28.11 -23.62
N LYS A 386 18.84 -27.69 -23.83
CA LYS A 386 17.80 -28.50 -24.49
C LYS A 386 18.17 -28.87 -25.93
N VAL A 387 18.78 -27.95 -26.68
CA VAL A 387 19.27 -28.22 -28.04
C VAL A 387 20.41 -29.24 -28.03
N LYS A 388 21.34 -29.15 -27.07
CA LYS A 388 22.42 -30.15 -26.93
C LYS A 388 21.90 -31.54 -26.60
N GLU A 389 20.90 -31.63 -25.73
CA GLU A 389 20.23 -32.89 -25.39
C GLU A 389 19.60 -33.54 -26.64
N TRP A 390 18.92 -32.75 -27.48
CA TRP A 390 18.33 -33.23 -28.74
C TRP A 390 19.34 -33.68 -29.79
N LEU A 391 20.58 -33.19 -29.74
CA LEU A 391 21.63 -33.61 -30.67
C LEU A 391 22.32 -34.91 -30.25
N GLN A 392 22.13 -35.35 -29.00
CA GLN A 392 22.79 -36.52 -28.43
C GLN A 392 21.87 -37.75 -28.30
N GLY A 393 20.54 -37.56 -28.38
CA GLY A 393 19.54 -38.62 -28.43
C GLY A 393 19.03 -38.82 -29.85
#